data_AF-A0A1G7ZWG8-F1
#
_entry.id   AF-A0A1G7ZWG8-F1
#
_cell.length_a   1.000
_cell.length_b   1.000
_cell.length_c   1.000
_cell.angle_alpha   90.00
_cell.angle_beta   90.00
_cell.angle_gamma   90.00
#
_symmetry.space_group_name_H-M   'P 1'
#
loop_
_entity.id
_entity.type
_entity.pdbx_description
1 polymer ?
#
loop_
_entity_poly.entity_id
_entity_poly.type
_entity_poly.pdbx_seq_one_letter_code
_entity_poly.pdbx_strand_id
1 'polypeptide(L)'
;MAQPIDAREPGRIRTMWRIFQMTRKQDRLALPLMIGAAILPIVLAIVLALVVAPGDVLFTILWIVSGVLIGLMLLMLTLTWRAEKLAFSQIEGKPGAVGAVLSNGLRGSWQSSEMPVAVNTKTQDAVYRAVGRPGIVLIAEGPTARTERLVQDEQRKIKRIVPNVPVHVLRIGPDSEIPLRRLTRRMRGLKRTLTRAEVVAVGNRLSSLGGMQMPIPKGIDPRRMRAGRPR
;
A
#
# COMPACT_ATOMS: atom_id res chain seq x y z
N MET A 1 -48.24 14.09 9.08
CA MET A 1 -48.63 13.18 7.98
C MET A 1 -47.36 12.62 7.36
N ALA A 2 -47.16 11.31 7.46
CA ALA A 2 -45.97 10.61 6.99
C ALA A 2 -45.92 10.54 5.46
N GLN A 3 -44.75 10.76 4.86
CA GLN A 3 -44.50 10.48 3.45
C GLN A 3 -44.15 8.99 3.29
N PRO A 4 -44.69 8.27 2.29
CA PRO A 4 -44.42 6.85 2.12
C PRO A 4 -43.03 6.65 1.51
N ILE A 5 -42.26 5.73 2.09
CA ILE A 5 -40.98 5.27 1.56
C ILE A 5 -41.30 4.17 0.53
N ASP A 6 -41.37 4.51 -0.76
CA ASP A 6 -41.36 3.51 -1.83
C ASP A 6 -39.91 3.19 -2.23
N ALA A 7 -39.21 2.46 -1.35
CA ALA A 7 -37.92 1.87 -1.64
C ALA A 7 -38.12 0.59 -2.45
N ARG A 8 -38.48 0.70 -3.73
CA ARG A 8 -38.33 -0.44 -4.65
C ARG A 8 -36.85 -0.72 -4.81
N GLU A 9 -36.39 -1.80 -4.19
CA GLU A 9 -35.05 -2.34 -4.39
C GLU A 9 -34.77 -2.38 -5.90
N PRO A 10 -33.65 -1.80 -6.38
CA PRO A 10 -33.30 -1.91 -7.78
C PRO A 10 -33.20 -3.41 -8.09
N GLY A 11 -34.09 -3.89 -8.97
CA GLY A 11 -34.21 -5.31 -9.28
C GLY A 11 -32.84 -5.95 -9.48
N ARG A 12 -32.65 -7.18 -9.01
CA ARG A 12 -31.35 -7.88 -8.97
C ARG A 12 -30.57 -7.77 -10.28
N ILE A 13 -31.26 -7.77 -11.42
CA ILE A 13 -30.71 -7.58 -12.77
C ILE A 13 -30.12 -6.17 -12.97
N ARG A 14 -30.82 -5.12 -12.52
CA ARG A 14 -30.37 -3.72 -12.63
C ARG A 14 -29.22 -3.43 -11.64
N THR A 15 -29.20 -4.13 -10.51
CA THR A 15 -28.08 -4.11 -9.55
C THR A 15 -26.86 -4.83 -10.12
N MET A 16 -27.03 -6.02 -10.71
CA MET A 16 -25.97 -6.73 -11.45
C MET A 16 -25.46 -5.92 -12.63
N TRP A 17 -26.34 -5.25 -13.38
CA TRP A 17 -25.95 -4.36 -14.48
C TRP A 17 -25.17 -3.13 -14.00
N ARG A 18 -25.55 -2.56 -12.86
CA ARG A 18 -24.84 -1.42 -12.24
C ARG A 18 -23.46 -1.85 -11.72
N ILE A 19 -23.35 -3.02 -11.11
CA ILE A 19 -22.07 -3.63 -10.71
C ILE A 19 -21.21 -3.90 -11.94
N PHE A 20 -21.77 -4.51 -12.99
CA PHE A 20 -21.08 -4.76 -14.26
C PHE A 20 -20.58 -3.47 -14.91
N GLN A 21 -21.38 -2.39 -14.92
CA GLN A 21 -20.94 -1.09 -15.44
C GLN A 21 -19.88 -0.41 -14.58
N MET A 22 -19.93 -0.54 -13.25
CA MET A 22 -18.88 -0.06 -12.34
C MET A 22 -17.57 -0.84 -12.56
N THR A 23 -17.62 -2.17 -12.63
CA THR A 23 -16.46 -3.03 -12.89
C THR A 23 -15.85 -2.76 -14.27
N ARG A 24 -16.69 -2.57 -15.30
CA ARG A 24 -16.24 -2.23 -16.66
C ARG A 24 -15.64 -0.83 -16.75
N LYS A 25 -16.03 0.12 -15.89
CA LYS A 25 -15.42 1.46 -15.83
C LYS A 25 -14.08 1.46 -15.11
N GLN A 26 -13.89 0.58 -14.12
CA GLN A 26 -12.73 0.64 -13.23
C GLN A 26 -11.52 -0.17 -13.73
N ASP A 27 -11.71 -1.23 -14.53
CA ASP A 27 -10.57 -1.95 -15.13
C ASP A 27 -10.95 -2.67 -16.45
N ARG A 28 -11.12 -1.91 -17.55
CA ARG A 28 -11.48 -2.43 -18.89
C ARG A 28 -10.53 -3.52 -19.42
N LEU A 29 -9.28 -3.52 -18.95
CA LEU A 29 -8.25 -4.49 -19.35
C LEU A 29 -8.20 -5.73 -18.44
N ALA A 30 -8.77 -5.68 -17.23
CA ALA A 30 -8.77 -6.82 -16.33
C ALA A 30 -9.63 -7.97 -16.85
N LEU A 31 -10.81 -7.65 -17.37
CA LEU A 31 -11.79 -8.62 -17.88
C LEU A 31 -11.23 -9.46 -19.06
N PRO A 32 -10.67 -8.87 -20.13
CA PRO A 32 -10.06 -9.66 -21.20
C PRO A 32 -8.78 -10.39 -20.77
N LEU A 33 -8.00 -9.86 -19.83
CA LEU A 33 -6.81 -10.55 -19.31
C LEU A 33 -7.16 -11.76 -18.43
N MET A 34 -8.23 -11.69 -17.65
CA MET A 34 -8.71 -12.82 -16.84
C MET A 34 -9.30 -13.92 -17.73
N ILE A 35 -10.09 -13.54 -18.73
CA ILE A 35 -10.60 -14.46 -19.76
C ILE A 35 -9.42 -15.10 -20.50
N GLY A 36 -8.41 -14.31 -20.88
CA GLY A 36 -7.18 -14.81 -21.48
C GLY A 36 -6.42 -15.76 -20.56
N ALA A 37 -6.23 -15.43 -19.28
CA ALA A 37 -5.51 -16.27 -18.33
C ALA A 37 -6.19 -17.64 -18.09
N ALA A 38 -7.52 -17.70 -18.16
CA ALA A 38 -8.27 -18.94 -18.03
C ALA A 38 -8.33 -19.76 -19.33
N ILE A 39 -8.58 -19.11 -20.47
CA ILE A 39 -8.85 -19.78 -21.75
C ILE A 39 -7.56 -20.13 -22.50
N LEU A 40 -6.53 -19.27 -22.43
CA LEU A 40 -5.27 -19.45 -23.16
C LEU A 40 -4.61 -20.81 -22.86
N PRO A 41 -4.46 -21.26 -21.59
CA PRO A 41 -3.83 -22.54 -21.28
C PRO A 41 -4.66 -23.74 -21.72
N ILE A 42 -5.99 -23.60 -21.68
CA ILE A 42 -6.92 -24.64 -22.12
C ILE A 42 -6.80 -24.83 -23.64
N VAL A 43 -6.81 -23.72 -24.39
CA VAL A 43 -6.63 -23.75 -25.86
C VAL A 43 -5.26 -24.29 -26.23
N LEU A 44 -4.19 -23.87 -25.53
CA LEU A 44 -2.84 -24.39 -25.74
C LEU A 44 -2.78 -25.90 -25.48
N ALA A 45 -3.37 -26.38 -24.40
CA ALA A 45 -3.37 -27.80 -24.07
C ALA A 45 -4.11 -28.64 -25.11
N ILE A 46 -5.23 -28.14 -25.65
CA ILE A 46 -5.98 -28.80 -26.73
C ILE A 46 -5.14 -28.85 -28.00
N VAL A 47 -4.52 -27.74 -28.40
CA VAL A 47 -3.66 -27.71 -29.61
C VAL A 47 -2.47 -28.65 -29.45
N LEU A 48 -1.83 -28.67 -28.27
CA LEU A 48 -0.67 -29.51 -28.01
C LEU A 48 -1.02 -31.00 -28.01
N ALA A 49 -2.18 -31.36 -27.45
CA ALA A 49 -2.71 -32.72 -27.53
C ALA A 49 -2.93 -33.19 -28.98
N LEU A 50 -3.52 -32.35 -29.82
CA LEU A 50 -3.84 -32.67 -31.22
C LEU A 50 -2.59 -32.74 -32.11
N VAL A 51 -1.55 -31.96 -31.83
CA VAL A 51 -0.32 -31.91 -32.63
C VAL A 51 0.68 -33.01 -32.27
N VAL A 52 0.83 -33.35 -30.98
CA VAL A 52 1.88 -34.27 -30.52
C VAL A 52 1.50 -35.74 -30.67
N ALA A 53 0.25 -36.12 -30.40
CA ALA A 53 -0.21 -37.50 -30.48
C ALA A 53 -1.64 -37.59 -31.03
N PRO A 54 -1.84 -37.37 -32.34
CA PRO A 54 -3.16 -37.48 -32.95
C PRO A 54 -3.69 -38.93 -32.82
N GLY A 55 -4.83 -39.09 -32.15
CA GLY A 55 -5.52 -40.38 -31.99
C GLY A 55 -5.32 -41.07 -30.64
N ASP A 56 -4.39 -40.62 -29.79
CA ASP A 56 -4.27 -41.13 -28.42
C ASP A 56 -5.28 -40.41 -27.51
N VAL A 57 -6.38 -41.12 -27.21
CA VAL A 57 -7.47 -40.62 -26.38
C VAL A 57 -7.02 -40.34 -24.95
N LEU A 58 -6.12 -41.16 -24.38
CA LEU A 58 -5.64 -40.99 -23.01
C LEU A 58 -4.71 -39.78 -22.90
N PHE A 59 -3.78 -39.64 -23.84
CA PHE A 59 -2.89 -38.48 -23.90
C PHE A 59 -3.69 -37.18 -24.05
N THR A 60 -4.71 -37.19 -24.92
CA THR A 60 -5.58 -36.03 -25.15
C THR A 60 -6.31 -35.60 -23.89
N ILE A 61 -6.93 -36.55 -23.18
CA ILE A 61 -7.68 -36.27 -21.93
C ILE A 61 -6.74 -35.72 -20.85
N LEU A 62 -5.57 -36.33 -20.65
CA LEU A 62 -4.60 -35.90 -19.62
C LEU A 62 -4.10 -34.47 -19.87
N TRP A 63 -3.82 -34.12 -21.13
CA TRP A 63 -3.40 -32.76 -21.49
C TRP A 63 -4.52 -31.74 -21.29
N ILE A 64 -5.76 -32.05 -21.69
CA ILE A 64 -6.90 -31.17 -21.47
C ILE A 64 -7.12 -30.90 -19.97
N VAL A 65 -7.12 -31.96 -19.15
CA VAL A 65 -7.28 -31.84 -17.69
C VAL A 65 -6.15 -30.99 -17.09
N SER A 66 -4.91 -31.23 -17.52
CA SER A 66 -3.76 -30.43 -17.09
C SER A 66 -3.88 -28.96 -17.51
N GLY A 67 -4.33 -28.69 -18.74
CA GLY A 67 -4.59 -27.34 -19.25
C GLY A 67 -5.67 -26.61 -18.45
N VAL A 68 -6.73 -27.31 -18.05
CA VAL A 68 -7.78 -26.75 -17.18
C VAL A 68 -7.23 -26.41 -15.80
N LEU A 69 -6.43 -27.30 -15.18
CA LEU A 69 -5.82 -27.04 -13.88
C LEU A 69 -4.86 -25.84 -13.92
N ILE A 70 -4.02 -25.75 -14.97
CA ILE A 70 -3.11 -24.62 -15.20
C ILE A 70 -3.91 -23.34 -15.45
N GLY A 71 -4.99 -23.41 -16.25
CA GLY A 71 -5.90 -22.29 -16.51
C GLY A 71 -6.53 -21.75 -15.22
N LEU A 72 -7.01 -22.64 -14.35
CA LEU A 72 -7.57 -22.27 -13.06
C LEU A 72 -6.50 -21.62 -12.14
N MET A 73 -5.28 -22.16 -12.13
CA MET A 73 -4.17 -21.59 -11.36
C MET A 73 -3.81 -20.18 -11.86
N LEU A 74 -3.67 -19.98 -13.17
CA LEU A 74 -3.35 -18.66 -13.75
C LEU A 74 -4.49 -17.66 -13.53
N LEU A 75 -5.75 -18.09 -13.59
CA LEU A 75 -6.89 -17.26 -13.24
C LEU A 75 -6.82 -16.77 -11.79
N MET A 76 -6.54 -17.66 -10.82
CA MET A 76 -6.36 -17.24 -9.43
C MET A 76 -5.18 -16.27 -9.25
N LEU A 77 -4.02 -16.58 -9.83
CA LEU A 77 -2.82 -15.72 -9.69
C LEU A 77 -3.05 -14.33 -10.27
N THR A 78 -3.66 -14.25 -11.46
CA THR A 78 -3.99 -12.97 -12.09
C THR A 78 -4.99 -12.17 -11.25
N LEU A 79 -5.99 -12.82 -10.66
CA LEU A 79 -6.93 -12.18 -9.74
C LEU A 79 -6.21 -11.61 -8.51
N THR A 80 -5.35 -12.39 -7.86
CA THR A 80 -4.61 -11.95 -6.66
C THR A 80 -3.71 -10.75 -6.96
N TRP A 81 -2.93 -10.80 -8.05
CA TRP A 81 -2.02 -9.71 -8.42
C TRP A 81 -2.77 -8.43 -8.81
N ARG A 82 -3.95 -8.56 -9.42
CA ARG A 82 -4.80 -7.42 -9.79
C ARG A 82 -5.48 -6.80 -8.59
N ALA A 83 -6.05 -7.62 -7.70
CA ALA A 83 -6.66 -7.15 -6.45
C ALA A 83 -5.65 -6.36 -5.62
N GLU A 84 -4.42 -6.85 -5.52
CA GLU A 84 -3.32 -6.14 -4.84
C GLU A 84 -3.07 -4.77 -5.48
N LYS A 85 -2.90 -4.71 -6.81
CA LYS A 85 -2.65 -3.45 -7.54
C LYS A 85 -3.78 -2.42 -7.31
N LEU A 86 -5.03 -2.87 -7.39
CA LEU A 86 -6.21 -2.03 -7.21
C LEU A 86 -6.38 -1.55 -5.77
N ALA A 87 -6.04 -2.38 -4.78
CA ALA A 87 -6.07 -1.98 -3.38
C ALA A 87 -5.06 -0.88 -3.10
N PHE A 88 -3.81 -1.02 -3.58
CA PHE A 88 -2.78 0.02 -3.40
C PHE A 88 -3.13 1.32 -4.11
N SER A 89 -3.65 1.28 -5.34
CA SER A 89 -4.02 2.50 -6.07
C SER A 89 -5.19 3.28 -5.44
N GLN A 90 -6.00 2.63 -4.61
CA GLN A 90 -7.09 3.29 -3.87
C GLN A 90 -6.63 4.01 -2.60
N ILE A 91 -5.46 3.61 -2.07
CA ILE A 91 -4.86 4.18 -0.87
C ILE A 91 -3.80 5.23 -1.27
N GLU A 92 -3.16 5.06 -2.41
CA GLU A 92 -2.19 6.01 -2.97
C GLU A 92 -2.82 7.41 -3.17
N GLY A 93 -2.16 8.43 -2.61
CA GLY A 93 -2.62 9.83 -2.64
C GLY A 93 -3.54 10.24 -1.48
N LYS A 94 -3.95 9.30 -0.62
CA LYS A 94 -4.62 9.65 0.65
C LYS A 94 -3.59 9.91 1.74
N PRO A 95 -3.75 10.98 2.56
CA PRO A 95 -2.89 11.21 3.72
C PRO A 95 -2.90 10.01 4.67
N GLY A 96 -1.72 9.55 5.09
CA GLY A 96 -1.59 8.40 5.99
C GLY A 96 -1.33 7.06 5.27
N ALA A 97 -1.32 7.05 3.94
CA ALA A 97 -1.19 5.83 3.15
C ALA A 97 0.13 5.10 3.40
N VAL A 98 1.22 5.85 3.59
CA VAL A 98 2.54 5.29 3.82
C VAL A 98 2.61 4.59 5.18
N GLY A 99 2.03 5.18 6.23
CA GLY A 99 1.99 4.59 7.57
C GLY A 99 1.35 3.20 7.57
N ALA A 100 0.19 3.07 6.92
CA ALA A 100 -0.54 1.80 6.78
C ALA A 100 0.23 0.71 6.01
N VAL A 101 1.08 1.12 5.06
CA VAL A 101 1.93 0.20 4.29
C VAL A 101 3.17 -0.21 5.08
N LEU A 102 3.76 0.71 5.85
CA LEU A 102 4.92 0.41 6.70
C LEU A 102 4.57 -0.58 7.82
N SER A 103 3.43 -0.39 8.49
CA SER A 103 2.99 -1.26 9.59
C SER A 103 2.74 -2.71 9.14
N ASN A 104 2.17 -2.89 7.95
CA ASN A 104 1.85 -4.22 7.42
C ASN A 104 2.99 -4.86 6.61
N GLY A 105 3.77 -4.04 5.91
CA GLY A 105 4.72 -4.48 4.87
C GLY A 105 6.15 -4.69 5.35
N LEU A 106 6.54 -4.14 6.50
CA LEU A 106 7.86 -4.30 7.09
C LEU A 106 7.79 -5.23 8.29
N ARG A 107 8.38 -6.42 8.18
CA ARG A 107 8.46 -7.42 9.25
C ARG A 107 9.92 -7.79 9.53
N GLY A 108 10.20 -8.27 10.75
CA GLY A 108 11.51 -8.81 11.13
C GLY A 108 12.48 -7.74 11.65
N SER A 109 13.61 -7.54 10.97
CA SER A 109 14.70 -6.65 11.40
C SER A 109 14.45 -5.16 11.11
N TRP A 110 13.18 -4.75 10.98
CA TRP A 110 12.78 -3.39 10.71
C TRP A 110 12.05 -2.84 11.93
N GLN A 111 12.37 -1.62 12.32
CA GLN A 111 11.65 -0.85 13.31
C GLN A 111 11.06 0.37 12.60
N SER A 112 9.77 0.29 12.27
CA SER A 112 9.01 1.38 11.66
C SER A 112 7.93 1.87 12.62
N SER A 113 7.67 3.17 12.58
CA SER A 113 6.51 3.76 13.25
C SER A 113 5.38 3.96 12.24
N GLU A 114 4.17 3.57 12.61
CA GLU A 114 2.95 3.91 11.85
C GLU A 114 2.67 5.41 11.90
N MET A 115 3.05 6.06 13.00
CA MET A 115 2.88 7.50 13.17
C MET A 115 4.00 8.25 12.44
N PRO A 116 3.66 9.33 11.70
CA PRO A 116 4.65 10.18 11.06
C PRO A 116 5.49 10.93 12.09
N VAL A 117 6.76 11.16 11.76
CA VAL A 117 7.72 11.89 12.62
C VAL A 117 7.58 13.40 12.44
N ALA A 118 7.20 13.84 11.24
CA ALA A 118 6.89 15.24 10.95
C ALA A 118 5.66 15.31 10.04
N VAL A 119 4.75 16.24 10.33
CA VAL A 119 3.54 16.48 9.54
C VAL A 119 3.36 17.97 9.34
N ASN A 120 2.99 18.36 8.14
CA ASN A 120 2.47 19.70 7.89
C ASN A 120 0.97 19.72 8.19
N THR A 121 0.56 20.46 9.21
CA THR A 121 -0.84 20.51 9.68
C THR A 121 -1.81 21.10 8.65
N LYS A 122 -1.33 21.88 7.68
CA LYS A 122 -2.17 22.51 6.65
C LYS A 122 -2.38 21.63 5.43
N THR A 123 -1.32 20.97 4.97
CA THR A 123 -1.34 20.19 3.72
C THR A 123 -1.43 18.69 3.96
N GLN A 124 -1.34 18.24 5.22
CA GLN A 124 -1.31 16.84 5.62
C GLN A 124 -0.16 16.04 4.97
N ASP A 125 0.87 16.73 4.45
CA ASP A 125 2.11 16.09 3.98
C ASP A 125 2.86 15.55 5.20
N ALA A 126 3.40 14.34 5.10
CA ALA A 126 3.94 13.60 6.23
C ALA A 126 5.31 12.98 5.91
N VAL A 127 6.17 12.89 6.92
CA VAL A 127 7.45 12.19 6.83
C VAL A 127 7.46 11.06 7.85
N TYR A 128 7.68 9.85 7.36
CA TYR A 128 7.79 8.63 8.16
C TYR A 128 9.24 8.22 8.27
N ARG A 129 9.53 7.43 9.30
CA ARG A 129 10.86 6.92 9.57
C ARG A 129 10.79 5.43 9.81
N ALA A 130 11.67 4.70 9.12
CA ALA A 130 11.90 3.28 9.32
C ALA A 130 13.39 3.03 9.52
N VAL A 131 13.73 2.26 10.54
CA VAL A 131 15.11 1.83 10.81
C VAL A 131 15.23 0.36 10.44
N GLY A 132 16.26 -0.01 9.70
CA GLY A 132 16.53 -1.39 9.35
C GLY A 132 17.99 -1.64 9.06
N ARG A 133 18.30 -2.83 8.56
CA ARG A 133 19.68 -3.21 8.18
C ARG A 133 20.36 -2.25 7.18
N PRO A 134 19.67 -1.57 6.25
CA PRO A 134 20.35 -0.59 5.41
C PRO A 134 20.65 0.75 6.11
N GLY A 135 20.19 0.97 7.35
CA GLY A 135 20.29 2.24 8.05
C GLY A 135 18.92 2.84 8.34
N ILE A 136 18.83 4.16 8.27
CA ILE A 136 17.60 4.92 8.51
C ILE A 136 17.01 5.30 7.15
N VAL A 137 15.74 4.96 6.94
CA VAL A 137 14.99 5.33 5.74
C VAL A 137 13.92 6.34 6.13
N LEU A 138 14.02 7.53 5.55
CA LEU A 138 13.00 8.57 5.60
C LEU A 138 12.08 8.40 4.40
N ILE A 139 10.78 8.35 4.64
CA ILE A 139 9.77 8.24 3.60
C ILE A 139 8.91 9.51 3.63
N ALA A 140 8.98 10.31 2.58
CA ALA A 140 8.21 11.53 2.45
C ALA A 140 6.93 11.26 1.65
N GLU A 141 5.78 11.58 2.23
CA GLU A 141 4.44 11.46 1.64
C GLU A 141 3.95 12.86 1.23
N GLY A 142 3.79 13.07 -0.07
CA GLY A 142 3.35 14.32 -0.68
C GLY A 142 4.27 14.79 -1.82
N PRO A 143 3.93 15.91 -2.47
CA PRO A 143 4.77 16.52 -3.51
C PRO A 143 6.16 16.88 -3.00
N THR A 144 7.18 16.67 -3.84
CA THR A 144 8.59 16.83 -3.49
C THR A 144 8.90 18.23 -2.95
N ALA A 145 8.37 19.28 -3.62
CA ALA A 145 8.63 20.66 -3.23
C ALA A 145 8.14 21.00 -1.81
N ARG A 146 7.05 20.38 -1.34
CA ARG A 146 6.47 20.66 -0.01
C ARG A 146 7.10 19.83 1.09
N THR A 147 7.53 18.61 0.75
CA THR A 147 8.11 17.67 1.71
C THR A 147 9.61 17.88 1.93
N GLU A 148 10.30 18.56 1.00
CA GLU A 148 11.75 18.76 1.05
C GLU A 148 12.24 19.39 2.35
N ARG A 149 11.56 20.44 2.82
CA ARG A 149 11.91 21.10 4.09
C ARG A 149 11.77 20.16 5.28
N LEU A 150 10.68 19.41 5.36
CA LEU A 150 10.43 18.45 6.45
C LEU A 150 11.50 17.34 6.46
N VAL A 151 11.87 16.85 5.28
CA VAL A 151 12.92 15.84 5.12
C VAL A 151 14.28 16.38 5.55
N GLN A 152 14.65 17.60 5.13
CA GLN A 152 15.93 18.21 5.51
C GLN A 152 16.04 18.46 7.02
N ASP A 153 14.96 18.94 7.63
CA ASP A 153 14.91 19.15 9.07
C ASP A 153 15.08 17.84 9.83
N GLU A 154 14.43 16.76 9.39
CA GLU A 154 14.59 15.44 9.99
C GLU A 154 15.98 14.83 9.74
N GLN A 155 16.56 15.00 8.55
CA GLN A 155 17.94 14.57 8.29
C GLN A 155 18.95 15.26 9.21
N ARG A 156 18.80 16.58 9.44
CA ARG A 156 19.68 17.32 10.35
C ARG A 156 19.57 16.80 11.77
N LYS A 157 18.35 16.51 12.25
CA LYS A 157 18.13 15.89 13.57
C LYS A 157 18.80 14.53 13.65
N ILE A 158 18.59 13.67 12.65
CA ILE A 158 19.18 12.32 12.62
C ILE A 158 20.71 12.39 12.61
N LYS A 159 21.31 13.25 11.78
CA LYS A 159 22.78 13.39 11.70
C LYS A 159 23.40 13.82 13.04
N ARG A 160 22.69 14.61 13.85
CA ARG A 160 23.13 14.99 15.21
C ARG A 160 23.07 13.82 16.19
N ILE A 161 22.10 12.92 16.05
CA ILE A 161 21.88 11.81 16.99
C ILE A 161 22.72 10.58 16.60
N VAL A 162 22.79 10.28 15.30
CA VAL A 162 23.43 9.08 14.76
C VAL A 162 24.26 9.42 13.52
N PRO A 163 25.44 10.05 13.68
CA PRO A 163 26.24 10.54 12.55
C PRO A 163 26.79 9.42 11.66
N ASN A 164 27.03 8.23 12.22
CA ASN A 164 27.68 7.11 11.51
C ASN A 164 26.70 6.19 10.77
N VAL A 165 25.40 6.51 10.74
CA VAL A 165 24.37 5.65 10.12
C VAL A 165 23.91 6.26 8.79
N PRO A 166 23.89 5.48 7.70
CA PRO A 166 23.40 5.97 6.42
C PRO A 166 21.91 6.34 6.49
N VAL A 167 21.57 7.48 5.89
CA VAL A 167 20.20 7.97 5.78
C VAL A 167 19.76 7.95 4.32
N HIS A 168 18.72 7.18 4.03
CA HIS A 168 18.11 7.08 2.71
C HIS A 168 16.80 7.86 2.68
N VAL A 169 16.53 8.57 1.59
CA VAL A 169 15.27 9.31 1.41
C VAL A 169 14.51 8.70 0.25
N LEU A 170 13.30 8.26 0.52
CA LEU A 170 12.33 7.83 -0.47
C LEU A 170 11.17 8.82 -0.47
N ARG A 171 10.72 9.21 -1.66
CA ARG A 171 9.59 10.13 -1.83
C ARG A 171 8.44 9.37 -2.47
N ILE A 172 7.23 9.64 -2.00
CA ILE A 172 5.97 9.04 -2.45
C ILE A 172 4.97 10.17 -2.61
N GLY A 173 4.39 10.29 -3.78
CA GLY A 173 3.49 11.38 -4.13
C GLY A 173 3.22 11.42 -5.64
N PRO A 174 2.45 12.41 -6.10
CA PRO A 174 2.12 12.54 -7.53
C PRO A 174 3.35 12.70 -8.41
N ASP A 175 4.40 13.37 -7.92
CA ASP A 175 5.65 13.61 -8.65
C ASP A 175 6.72 12.55 -8.36
N SER A 176 6.37 11.48 -7.65
CA SER A 176 7.33 10.46 -7.24
C SER A 176 7.48 9.36 -8.29
N GLU A 177 8.72 8.92 -8.50
CA GLU A 177 9.03 7.79 -9.38
C GLU A 177 8.60 6.44 -8.77
N ILE A 178 8.45 6.38 -7.44
CA ILE A 178 8.22 5.13 -6.71
C ILE A 178 6.74 5.04 -6.32
N PRO A 179 5.96 4.12 -6.93
CA PRO A 179 4.58 3.90 -6.51
C PRO A 179 4.55 3.26 -5.12
N LEU A 180 3.51 3.55 -4.35
CA LEU A 180 3.34 3.11 -2.96
C LEU A 180 3.52 1.59 -2.80
N ARG A 181 2.97 0.79 -3.73
CA ARG A 181 3.10 -0.68 -3.75
C ARG A 181 4.56 -1.17 -3.78
N ARG A 182 5.46 -0.43 -4.44
CA ARG A 182 6.87 -0.80 -4.60
C ARG A 182 7.77 -0.32 -3.46
N LEU A 183 7.24 0.49 -2.53
CA LEU A 183 8.01 1.05 -1.41
C LEU A 183 8.75 -0.03 -0.62
N THR A 184 8.02 -1.04 -0.14
CA THR A 184 8.59 -2.11 0.70
C THR A 184 9.67 -2.90 -0.04
N ARG A 185 9.46 -3.18 -1.33
CA ARG A 185 10.45 -3.84 -2.20
C ARG A 185 11.70 -2.98 -2.38
N ARG A 186 11.53 -1.67 -2.63
CA ARG A 186 12.65 -0.73 -2.78
C ARG A 186 13.48 -0.63 -1.50
N MET A 187 12.81 -0.54 -0.35
CA MET A 187 13.46 -0.52 0.96
C MET A 187 14.26 -1.79 1.25
N ARG A 188 13.71 -2.97 0.94
CA ARG A 188 14.42 -4.25 1.11
C ARG A 188 15.62 -4.42 0.17
N GLY A 189 15.61 -3.74 -0.98
CA GLY A 189 16.71 -3.76 -1.95
C GLY A 189 17.87 -2.81 -1.63
N LEU A 190 17.78 -2.01 -0.57
CA LEU A 190 18.89 -1.13 -0.15
C LEU A 190 20.06 -1.95 0.40
N LYS A 191 21.29 -1.45 0.21
CA LYS A 191 22.52 -2.11 0.68
C LYS A 191 22.50 -2.23 2.20
N ARG A 192 22.72 -3.43 2.73
CA ARG A 192 22.77 -3.69 4.17
C ARG A 192 24.10 -3.18 4.72
N THR A 193 24.04 -2.35 5.74
CA THR A 193 25.20 -1.70 6.38
C THR A 193 25.25 -1.97 7.88
N LEU A 194 24.09 -2.24 8.51
CA LEU A 194 23.94 -2.50 9.93
C LEU A 194 23.62 -3.97 10.23
N THR A 195 24.11 -4.41 11.39
CA THR A 195 23.74 -5.66 12.06
C THR A 195 22.39 -5.52 12.77
N ARG A 196 21.78 -6.64 13.16
CA ARG A 196 20.47 -6.62 13.85
C ARG A 196 20.54 -5.92 15.22
N ALA A 197 21.63 -6.08 15.95
CA ALA A 197 21.83 -5.43 17.24
C ALA A 197 21.95 -3.90 17.09
N GLU A 198 22.70 -3.45 16.09
CA GLU A 198 22.84 -2.02 15.78
C GLU A 198 21.49 -1.39 15.38
N VAL A 199 20.65 -2.10 14.62
CA VAL A 199 19.31 -1.61 14.28
C VAL A 199 18.49 -1.30 15.54
N VAL A 200 18.51 -2.21 16.52
CA VAL A 200 17.78 -2.00 17.78
C VAL A 200 18.38 -0.84 18.57
N ALA A 201 19.71 -0.74 18.65
CA ALA A 201 20.37 0.36 19.33
C ALA A 201 20.06 1.73 18.69
N VAL A 202 20.07 1.80 17.35
CA VAL A 202 19.75 3.02 16.59
C VAL A 202 18.29 3.41 16.80
N GLY A 203 17.36 2.46 16.71
CA GLY A 203 15.95 2.74 16.95
C GLY A 203 15.68 3.24 18.37
N ASN A 204 16.30 2.62 19.39
CA ASN A 204 16.17 3.05 20.78
C ASN A 204 16.72 4.48 21.02
N ARG A 205 17.83 4.85 20.37
CA ARG A 205 18.38 6.22 20.42
C ARG A 205 17.46 7.24 19.73
N LEU A 206 16.81 6.84 18.65
CA LEU A 206 15.88 7.71 17.92
C LEU A 206 14.53 7.84 18.62
N SER A 207 14.09 6.83 19.37
CA SER A 207 12.84 6.87 20.15
C SER A 207 13.00 7.65 21.45
N SER A 208 14.16 7.58 22.12
CA SER A 208 14.40 8.29 23.38
C SER A 208 14.41 9.82 23.25
N LEU A 209 14.66 10.34 22.05
CA LEU A 209 14.62 11.77 21.74
C LEU A 209 13.40 12.14 20.86
N GLY A 210 12.73 11.13 20.30
CA GLY A 210 11.65 11.26 19.32
C GLY A 210 10.25 11.18 19.93
N GLY A 211 10.03 11.85 21.06
CA GLY A 211 8.69 12.09 21.56
C GLY A 211 8.17 13.41 21.02
N MET A 212 7.75 13.46 19.76
CA MET A 212 6.84 14.53 19.35
C MET A 212 5.50 14.21 20.01
N GLN A 213 5.35 14.69 21.25
CA GLN A 213 4.05 14.86 21.86
C GLN A 213 3.26 15.67 20.84
N MET A 214 2.42 15.02 20.04
CA MET A 214 1.30 15.73 19.45
C MET A 214 0.70 16.51 20.62
N PRO A 215 0.54 17.84 20.52
CA PRO A 215 -0.22 18.56 21.51
C PRO A 215 -1.64 18.04 21.37
N ILE A 216 -1.95 16.92 22.03
CA ILE A 216 -3.31 16.50 22.32
C ILE A 216 -3.90 17.76 22.94
N PRO A 217 -4.88 18.41 22.30
CA PRO A 217 -5.51 19.56 22.89
C PRO A 217 -6.01 19.09 24.25
N LYS A 218 -5.37 19.58 25.32
CA LYS A 218 -5.79 19.22 26.67
C LYS A 218 -7.24 19.67 26.73
N GLY A 219 -8.15 18.70 26.86
CA GLY A 219 -9.58 18.97 26.89
C GLY A 219 -9.79 20.13 27.87
N ILE A 220 -10.38 21.21 27.38
CA ILE A 220 -10.76 22.31 28.24
C ILE A 220 -11.76 21.70 29.23
N ASP A 221 -11.39 21.66 30.51
CA ASP A 221 -12.29 21.21 31.56
C ASP A 221 -13.54 22.12 31.53
N PRO A 222 -14.73 21.61 31.15
CA PRO A 222 -15.94 22.42 31.04
C PRO A 222 -16.31 23.10 32.37
N ARG A 223 -15.81 22.57 33.49
CA ARG A 223 -16.06 23.10 34.83
C ARG A 223 -15.18 24.30 35.18
N ARG A 224 -14.21 24.67 34.34
CA ARG A 224 -13.34 25.84 34.52
C ARG A 224 -13.67 27.02 33.60
N MET A 225 -14.71 26.91 32.77
CA MET A 225 -15.19 28.03 31.96
C MET A 225 -15.93 29.03 32.87
N ARG A 226 -15.19 29.97 33.48
CA ARG A 226 -15.81 31.12 34.16
C ARG A 226 -16.38 32.06 33.10
N ALA A 227 -17.69 32.28 33.13
CA ALA A 227 -18.34 33.31 32.35
C ALA A 227 -17.77 34.69 32.73
N GLY A 228 -17.33 35.46 31.73
CA GLY A 228 -16.86 36.83 31.92
C GLY A 228 -17.96 37.68 32.52
N ARG A 229 -17.65 38.41 33.60
CA ARG A 229 -18.60 39.31 34.26
C ARG A 229 -18.93 40.47 33.31
N PRO A 230 -20.21 40.75 33.01
CA PRO A 230 -20.56 41.92 32.21
C PRO A 230 -20.22 43.20 32.99
N ARG A 231 -19.70 44.20 32.26
CA ARG A 231 -19.46 45.56 32.76
C ARG A 231 -20.77 46.32 32.82
#